data_AF-A0A7W1GZW0-F1
#
_entry.id   AF-A0A7W1GZW0-F1
#
_cell.length_a   1.000
_cell.length_b   1.000
_cell.length_c   1.000
_cell.angle_alpha   90.00
_cell.angle_beta   90.00
_cell.angle_gamma   90.00
#
_symmetry.space_group_name_H-M   'P 1'
#
loop_
_entity.id
_entity.type
_entity.pdbx_description
1 polymer ?
#
loop_
_entity_poly.entity_id
_entity_poly.type
_entity_poly.pdbx_seq_one_letter_code
_entity_poly.pdbx_strand_id
1 'polypeptide(L)'
;MSILAVIPARLGATRLPGKPLRLLGGEPLIAQVWRRVTDGGIADRCVVATDSDEVMAAMRTAGGEAILTSHAHPSGTDRVAEVTTMAGFREYDV
;
A
#
# COMPACT_ATOMS: atom_id res chain seq x y z
N MET A 1 19.27 -9.35 -6.58
CA MET A 1 17.83 -9.59 -6.77
C MET A 1 17.15 -8.76 -5.71
N SER A 2 16.32 -7.79 -6.10
CA SER A 2 15.72 -6.83 -5.17
C SER A 2 14.25 -7.16 -4.95
N ILE A 3 13.83 -7.18 -3.69
CA ILE A 3 12.49 -7.58 -3.26
C ILE A 3 11.64 -6.32 -3.02
N LEU A 4 10.41 -6.33 -3.52
CA LEU A 4 9.41 -5.29 -3.32
C LEU A 4 8.25 -5.83 -2.48
N ALA A 5 8.01 -5.19 -1.33
CA ALA A 5 6.79 -5.39 -0.57
C ALA A 5 5.68 -4.49 -1.12
N VAL A 6 4.55 -5.09 -1.53
CA VAL A 6 3.35 -4.36 -1.94
C VAL A 6 2.26 -4.55 -0.89
N ILE A 7 1.78 -3.45 -0.30
CA ILE A 7 0.70 -3.46 0.69
C ILE A 7 -0.61 -3.04 0.02
N PRO A 8 -1.52 -3.97 -0.34
CA PRO A 8 -2.80 -3.61 -0.93
C PRO A 8 -3.73 -2.98 0.11
N ALA A 9 -4.22 -1.77 -0.17
CA ALA A 9 -5.11 -0.99 0.70
C ALA A 9 -6.32 -0.48 -0.09
N ARG A 10 -7.50 -1.06 0.21
CA ARG A 10 -8.79 -0.59 -0.33
C ARG A 10 -9.61 0.12 0.73
N LEU A 11 -10.23 1.24 0.38
CA LEU A 11 -11.10 1.96 1.30
C LEU A 11 -12.46 1.26 1.48
N GLY A 12 -12.97 0.64 0.42
CA GLY A 12 -14.26 -0.06 0.35
C GLY A 12 -14.34 -1.41 1.07
N ALA A 13 -13.59 -1.63 2.15
CA ALA A 13 -13.68 -2.87 2.92
C ALA A 13 -15.03 -2.99 3.65
N THR A 14 -15.81 -4.04 3.37
CA THR A 14 -17.17 -4.22 3.92
C THR A 14 -17.19 -4.53 5.43
N ARG A 15 -16.27 -5.38 5.91
CA ARG A 15 -16.19 -5.80 7.32
C ARG A 15 -15.63 -4.73 8.26
N LEU A 16 -14.83 -3.82 7.73
CA LEU A 16 -14.28 -2.70 8.49
C LEU A 16 -14.13 -1.49 7.56
N PRO A 17 -15.20 -0.69 7.39
CA PRO A 17 -15.18 0.48 6.53
C PRO A 17 -14.08 1.46 6.92
N GLY A 18 -13.40 2.01 5.91
CA GLY A 18 -12.33 2.99 6.09
C GLY A 18 -11.10 2.42 6.81
N LYS A 19 -10.94 1.09 6.89
CA LYS A 19 -9.85 0.42 7.64
C LYS A 19 -8.47 1.06 7.44
N PRO A 20 -7.99 1.35 6.20
CA PRO A 20 -6.66 1.94 6.00
C PRO A 20 -6.45 3.26 6.74
N LEU A 21 -7.50 4.09 6.84
CA LEU A 21 -7.44 5.43 7.42
C LEU A 21 -7.74 5.47 8.92
N ARG A 22 -8.19 4.36 9.51
CA ARG A 22 -8.45 4.31 10.96
C ARG A 22 -7.17 4.58 11.73
N LEU A 23 -7.26 5.47 12.72
CA LEU A 23 -6.10 5.81 13.54
C LEU A 23 -5.77 4.68 14.50
N LEU A 24 -4.49 4.35 14.58
CA LEU A 24 -3.89 3.44 15.55
C LEU A 24 -2.68 4.17 16.16
N GLY A 25 -2.79 4.54 17.43
CA GLY A 25 -1.75 5.33 18.11
C GLY A 25 -1.53 6.72 17.51
N GLY A 26 -2.59 7.36 17.00
CA GLY A 26 -2.53 8.71 16.43
C GLY A 26 -2.20 8.79 14.94
N GLU A 27 -1.84 7.68 14.31
CA GLU A 27 -1.53 7.63 12.87
C GLU A 27 -2.42 6.64 12.10
N PRO A 28 -2.62 6.84 10.79
CA PRO A 28 -3.37 5.90 9.95
C PRO A 28 -2.83 4.47 10.04
N LEU A 29 -3.72 3.49 10.15
CA LEU A 29 -3.36 2.07 10.22
C LEU A 29 -2.45 1.66 9.07
N ILE A 30 -2.70 2.16 7.86
CA ILE A 30 -1.89 1.83 6.68
C ILE A 30 -0.45 2.33 6.80
N ALA A 31 -0.24 3.52 7.37
CA ALA A 31 1.09 4.07 7.63
C ALA A 31 1.83 3.23 8.68
N GLN A 32 1.13 2.75 9.72
CA GLN A 32 1.69 1.84 10.71
C GLN A 32 2.17 0.52 10.09
N VAL A 33 1.41 -0.05 9.13
CA VAL A 33 1.81 -1.28 8.42
C VAL A 33 3.03 -1.01 7.55
N TRP A 34 3.00 0.05 6.73
CA TRP A 34 4.13 0.43 5.87
C TRP A 34 5.41 0.62 6.68
N ARG A 35 5.37 1.38 7.78
CA ARG A 35 6.53 1.61 8.63
C ARG A 35 7.10 0.32 9.21
N ARG A 36 6.25 -0.60 9.68
CA ARG A 36 6.73 -1.90 10.20
C ARG A 36 7.43 -2.75 9.15
N VAL A 37 6.96 -2.73 7.90
CA VAL A 37 7.59 -3.47 6.80
C VAL A 37 8.95 -2.85 6.46
N THR A 38 9.01 -1.52 6.36
CA THR A 38 10.23 -0.77 6.06
C THR A 38 11.27 -0.91 7.19
N ASP A 39 10.89 -0.65 8.44
CA ASP A 39 11.79 -0.72 9.60
C ASP A 39 12.26 -2.16 9.87
N GLY A 40 11.45 -3.15 9.50
CA GLY A 40 11.79 -4.57 9.63
C GLY A 40 12.80 -5.06 8.60
N GLY A 41 13.11 -4.28 7.56
CA GLY A 41 14.05 -4.67 6.50
C GLY A 41 13.62 -5.93 5.73
N ILE A 42 12.32 -6.19 5.63
CA ILE A 42 11.77 -7.41 5.02
C ILE A 42 11.91 -7.38 3.48
N ALA A 43 11.96 -6.19 2.90
CA ALA A 43 12.08 -5.96 1.46
C ALA A 43 12.97 -4.73 1.20
N ASP A 44 13.56 -4.66 0.01
CA ASP A 44 14.41 -3.52 -0.40
C ASP A 44 13.60 -2.25 -0.66
N ARG A 45 12.31 -2.40 -0.98
CA ARG A 45 11.36 -1.30 -1.14
C ARG A 45 9.97 -1.73 -0.68
N CYS A 46 9.20 -0.80 -0.13
CA CYS A 46 7.83 -1.06 0.29
C CYS A 46 6.89 0.03 -0.20
N VAL A 47 5.82 -0.36 -0.91
CA VAL A 47 4.82 0.56 -1.47
C VAL A 47 3.40 0.16 -1.07
N VAL A 48 2.58 1.15 -0.74
CA VAL A 48 1.13 0.96 -0.54
C VAL A 48 0.41 1.10 -1.88
N ALA A 49 -0.32 0.07 -2.30
CA ALA A 49 -1.14 0.09 -3.50
C ALA A 49 -2.60 0.37 -3.13
N THR A 50 -3.16 1.48 -3.60
CA THR A 50 -4.52 1.90 -3.22
C THR A 50 -5.34 2.44 -4.37
N ASP A 51 -6.66 2.40 -4.24
CA ASP A 51 -7.64 3.01 -5.14
C ASP A 51 -8.24 4.27 -4.51
N SER A 52 -7.54 4.95 -3.62
CA SER A 52 -8.12 6.05 -2.86
C SER A 52 -7.15 7.20 -2.72
N ASP A 53 -7.57 8.38 -3.19
CA ASP A 53 -6.83 9.63 -3.01
C ASP A 53 -6.69 10.00 -1.52
N GLU A 54 -7.64 9.60 -0.68
CA GLU A 54 -7.56 9.81 0.78
C GLU A 54 -6.42 8.98 1.39
N VAL A 55 -6.26 7.73 0.96
CA VAL A 55 -5.14 6.87 1.39
C VAL A 55 -3.82 7.43 0.87
N MET A 56 -3.78 7.91 -0.38
CA MET A 56 -2.60 8.59 -0.92
C MET A 56 -2.22 9.82 -0.10
N ALA A 57 -3.19 10.65 0.28
CA ALA A 57 -2.95 11.83 1.12
C ALA A 57 -2.45 11.45 2.52
N ALA A 58 -3.06 10.46 3.15
CA ALA A 58 -2.64 9.94 4.45
C ALA A 58 -1.20 9.42 4.42
N MET A 59 -0.82 8.68 3.37
CA MET A 59 0.54 8.17 3.19
C MET A 59 1.55 9.29 2.93
N ARG A 60 1.21 10.30 2.12
CA ARG A 60 2.06 11.49 1.94
C ARG A 60 2.32 12.22 3.26
N THR A 61 1.28 12.42 4.07
CA THR A 61 1.41 13.06 5.39
C THR A 61 2.28 12.23 6.34
N ALA A 62 2.20 10.89 6.25
CA ALA A 62 3.02 9.98 7.05
C ALA A 62 4.45 9.78 6.50
N GLY A 63 4.79 10.39 5.36
CA GLY A 63 6.10 10.24 4.70
C GLY A 63 6.31 8.89 4.03
N GLY A 64 5.25 8.12 3.78
CA GLY A 64 5.33 6.79 3.19
C GLY A 64 5.01 6.75 1.69
N GLU A 65 5.51 5.71 1.02
CA GLU A 65 5.33 5.53 -0.42
C GLU A 65 3.97 4.87 -0.72
N ALA A 66 3.19 5.49 -1.60
CA ALA A 66 1.92 4.96 -2.07
C ALA A 66 1.70 5.25 -3.55
N ILE A 67 0.96 4.38 -4.21
CA ILE A 67 0.58 4.51 -5.62
C ILE A 67 -0.91 4.25 -5.81
N LEU A 68 -1.48 4.96 -6.78
CA LEU A 68 -2.83 4.70 -7.24
C LEU A 68 -2.85 3.47 -8.15
N THR A 69 -3.89 2.66 -7.98
CA THR A 69 -4.18 1.44 -8.73
C THR A 69 -5.67 1.43 -9.07
N SER A 70 -6.05 0.63 -10.05
CA SER A 70 -7.43 0.59 -10.54
C SER A 70 -8.46 0.29 -9.44
N HIS A 71 -9.59 1.00 -9.47
CA HIS A 71 -10.74 0.72 -8.61
C HIS A 71 -11.48 -0.57 -9.01
N ALA A 72 -11.20 -1.10 -10.21
CA ALA A 72 -11.91 -2.25 -10.77
C ALA A 72 -11.37 -3.61 -10.29
N HIS A 73 -10.33 -3.63 -9.47
CA HIS A 73 -9.71 -4.87 -8.99
C HIS A 73 -10.64 -5.66 -8.06
N PRO A 74 -10.95 -6.93 -8.39
CA PRO A 74 -11.83 -7.74 -7.56
C PRO A 74 -11.14 -8.23 -6.28
N SER A 75 -9.80 -8.35 -6.28
CA SER A 75 -9.02 -8.80 -5.13
C SER A 75 -7.80 -7.91 -4.83
N GLY A 76 -7.19 -8.14 -3.67
CA GLY A 76 -5.92 -7.52 -3.32
C GLY A 76 -4.76 -8.01 -4.18
N THR A 77 -4.81 -9.26 -4.65
CA THR A 77 -3.75 -9.86 -5.48
C THR A 77 -3.74 -9.23 -6.88
N ASP A 78 -4.90 -8.94 -7.48
CA ASP A 78 -4.96 -8.26 -8.78
C ASP A 78 -4.36 -6.86 -8.71
N ARG A 79 -4.57 -6.18 -7.58
CA ARG A 79 -3.96 -4.89 -7.30
C ARG A 79 -2.44 -4.98 -7.21
N VAL A 80 -1.92 -6.00 -6.52
CA VAL A 80 -0.47 -6.26 -6.46
C VAL A 80 0.08 -6.54 -7.86
N ALA A 81 -0.64 -7.35 -8.66
CA ALA A 81 -0.25 -7.65 -10.04
C ALA A 81 -0.19 -6.39 -10.92
N GLU A 82 -1.09 -5.41 -10.74
CA GLU A 82 -0.97 -4.14 -11.46
C GLU A 82 0.36 -3.44 -11.16
N VAL A 83 0.74 -3.36 -9.87
CA VAL A 83 1.98 -2.71 -9.44
C VAL A 83 3.20 -3.30 -10.13
N THR A 84 3.28 -4.64 -10.24
CA THR A 84 4.45 -5.31 -10.84
C THR A 84 4.64 -4.96 -12.32
N THR A 85 3.58 -4.50 -13.00
CA THR A 85 3.63 -4.09 -14.41
C THR A 85 4.01 -2.63 -14.62
N MET A 86 4.11 -1.82 -13.57
CA MET A 86 4.42 -0.39 -13.67
C MET A 86 5.94 -0.17 -13.78
N ALA A 87 6.35 0.81 -14.59
CA ALA A 87 7.75 1.02 -14.96
C ALA A 87 8.73 1.12 -13.77
N GLY A 88 8.31 1.71 -12.64
CA GLY A 88 9.15 1.85 -11.44
C GLY A 88 9.25 0.63 -10.52
N PHE A 89 8.62 -0.49 -10.89
CA PHE A 89 8.55 -1.71 -10.06
C PHE A 89 8.86 -3.00 -10.84
N ARG A 90 8.98 -2.96 -12.17
CA ARG A 90 9.21 -4.14 -13.03
C ARG A 90 10.50 -4.91 -12.75
N GLU A 91 11.47 -4.26 -12.12
CA GLU A 91 12.80 -4.82 -11.83
C GLU A 91 12.88 -5.55 -10.49
N TYR A 92 11.81 -5.50 -9.68
CA TYR A 92 11.74 -6.15 -8.38
C TYR A 92 10.98 -7.47 -8.46
N ASP A 93 11.36 -8.42 -7.61
CA ASP A 93 10.54 -9.57 -7.28
C ASP A 93 9.54 -9.20 -6.18
N VAL A 94 8.32 -9.74 -6.26
CA VAL A 94 7.18 -9.39 -5.39
C VAL A 94 6.64 -10.59 -4.65
#